data_AF-A0A3M0LTH6-F1
#
_entry.id   AF-A0A3M0LTH6-F1
#
_cell.length_a   1.000
_cell.length_b   1.000
_cell.length_c   1.000
_cell.angle_alpha   90.00
_cell.angle_beta   90.00
_cell.angle_gamma   90.00
#
_symmetry.space_group_name_H-M   'P 1'
#
loop_
_entity.id
_entity.type
_entity.pdbx_description
1 polymer ?
#
loop_
_entity_poly.entity_id
_entity_poly.type
_entity_poly.pdbx_seq_one_letter_code
_entity_poly.pdbx_strand_id
1 'polypeptide(L)'
;MKLTKIASMVMTSATVLSTVAVATPAIIQARTQEGNAEMNGGKALPDTNHSRVGITFGESNPNPNPDNPNKPDNPNKPDDGRGYLRLQHVPEVLDFGSHTAFNSANSVFTAAGTNLNNTSNDTNKGYAGADNKTPKLTTTDPKLSVMNGKTWVTVVDKQTNRTTTDDKNDLYSGDWQLSVKADGPLTTGSGASAKTIAGATLAFNNTAVGTVTTPFSITHDMVDSGVSAPNSVAATTTKNFSVNLVANSAAVQFATASPVPDSGGAAVFAWDPSDIKLTLPASASVDAGTYTTSLTWTLSTGIQ
;
A
#
# COMPACT_ATOMS: atom_id res chain seq x y z
N MET A 1 -42.84 -56.00 13.64
CA MET A 1 -41.72 -56.22 14.58
C MET A 1 -40.82 -55.00 14.55
N LYS A 2 -40.43 -54.53 15.73
CA LYS A 2 -39.76 -53.25 16.01
C LYS A 2 -38.33 -53.24 15.47
N LEU A 3 -37.99 -52.30 14.59
CA LEU A 3 -36.59 -52.01 14.27
C LEU A 3 -35.99 -51.13 15.36
N THR A 4 -34.80 -51.52 15.79
CA THR A 4 -34.18 -51.16 17.06
C THR A 4 -32.89 -50.40 16.78
N LYS A 5 -32.68 -49.32 17.55
CA LYS A 5 -31.42 -48.62 17.89
C LYS A 5 -30.71 -47.77 16.82
N ILE A 6 -30.85 -46.46 17.03
CA ILE A 6 -29.92 -45.41 16.61
C ILE A 6 -28.71 -45.49 17.54
N ALA A 7 -27.52 -45.74 16.99
CA ALA A 7 -26.25 -45.60 17.71
C ALA A 7 -25.67 -44.22 17.40
N SER A 8 -25.65 -43.36 18.42
CA SER A 8 -24.97 -42.07 18.41
C SER A 8 -23.46 -42.27 18.27
N MET A 9 -22.87 -41.73 17.21
CA MET A 9 -21.43 -41.51 17.12
C MET A 9 -21.13 -40.05 17.49
N VAL A 10 -20.56 -39.87 18.68
CA VAL A 10 -19.93 -38.62 19.10
C VAL A 10 -18.57 -38.57 18.41
N MET A 11 -18.39 -37.64 17.45
CA MET A 11 -17.06 -37.32 16.94
C MET A 11 -16.38 -36.34 17.89
N THR A 12 -15.44 -36.85 18.69
CA THR A 12 -14.44 -36.06 19.40
C THR A 12 -13.43 -35.52 18.37
N SER A 13 -13.53 -34.22 18.07
CA SER A 13 -12.54 -33.51 17.26
C SER A 13 -11.28 -33.30 18.10
N ALA A 14 -10.21 -34.04 17.79
CA ALA A 14 -8.88 -33.81 18.35
C ALA A 14 -8.25 -32.57 17.68
N THR A 15 -7.99 -31.52 18.46
CA THR A 15 -7.13 -30.41 18.06
C THR A 15 -5.68 -30.91 17.97
N VAL A 16 -5.15 -31.01 16.74
CA VAL A 16 -3.72 -31.22 16.51
C VAL A 16 -3.05 -29.85 16.51
N LEU A 17 -2.41 -29.47 17.63
CA LEU A 17 -1.38 -28.42 17.60
C LEU A 17 -0.16 -28.98 16.86
N SER A 18 -0.02 -28.61 15.59
CA SER A 18 1.22 -28.84 14.84
C SER A 18 2.13 -27.62 15.04
N THR A 19 3.04 -27.71 16.01
CA THR A 19 4.21 -26.83 16.07
C THR A 19 5.18 -27.25 14.98
N VAL A 20 5.01 -26.70 13.77
CA VAL A 20 6.05 -26.75 12.75
C VAL A 20 7.11 -25.74 13.16
N ALA A 21 8.20 -26.22 13.77
CA ALA A 21 9.43 -25.44 13.85
C ALA A 21 9.91 -25.26 12.40
N VAL A 22 9.70 -24.06 11.86
CA VAL A 22 10.23 -23.69 10.55
C VAL A 22 11.74 -23.60 10.72
N ALA A 23 12.46 -24.57 10.18
CA ALA A 23 13.90 -24.44 10.00
C ALA A 23 14.12 -23.26 9.05
N THR A 24 14.55 -22.12 9.58
CA THR A 24 15.02 -20.97 8.79
C THR A 24 16.18 -21.46 7.93
N PRO A 25 16.05 -21.45 6.59
CA PRO A 25 17.21 -21.64 5.73
C PRO A 25 18.27 -20.61 6.12
N ALA A 26 19.55 -20.98 6.08
CA ALA A 26 20.61 -19.98 6.14
C ALA A 26 20.50 -19.11 4.88
N ILE A 27 19.89 -17.94 5.03
CA ILE A 27 19.65 -17.01 3.94
C ILE A 27 20.99 -16.34 3.63
N ILE A 28 21.49 -16.49 2.42
CA ILE A 28 22.52 -15.60 1.88
C ILE A 28 21.78 -14.29 1.60
N GLN A 29 21.60 -13.49 2.65
CA GLN A 29 20.83 -12.26 2.59
C GLN A 29 21.62 -11.18 1.88
N ALA A 30 20.96 -10.44 0.98
CA ALA A 30 21.29 -9.03 0.78
C ALA A 30 21.01 -8.30 2.09
N ARG A 31 21.96 -7.52 2.59
CA ARG A 31 21.86 -6.93 3.92
C ARG A 31 21.82 -5.41 3.83
N THR A 32 20.82 -4.79 4.45
CA THR A 32 20.87 -3.38 4.83
C THR A 32 20.32 -3.26 6.23
N GLN A 33 21.18 -2.89 7.17
CA GLN A 33 20.82 -2.74 8.57
C GLN A 33 19.83 -1.57 8.75
N GLU A 34 18.76 -1.83 9.48
CA GLU A 34 17.81 -0.79 9.90
C GLU A 34 18.45 0.16 10.92
N GLY A 35 17.99 1.40 10.95
CA GLY A 35 18.53 2.48 11.77
C GLY A 35 19.89 3.04 11.30
N ASN A 36 20.52 2.44 10.28
CA ASN A 36 21.84 2.83 9.80
C ASN A 36 21.76 3.63 8.49
N ALA A 37 21.59 4.95 8.60
CA ALA A 37 21.50 5.84 7.44
C ALA A 37 22.79 5.83 6.60
N GLU A 38 23.96 5.73 7.22
CA GLU A 38 25.24 5.76 6.50
C GLU A 38 25.36 4.56 5.55
N MET A 39 25.02 3.37 6.04
CA MET A 39 25.11 2.14 5.22
C MET A 39 24.07 2.08 4.12
N ASN A 40 22.93 2.74 4.27
CA ASN A 40 21.94 2.88 3.20
C ASN A 40 22.12 4.17 2.37
N GLY A 41 23.27 4.85 2.39
CA GLY A 41 23.50 5.99 1.48
C GLY A 41 22.68 7.23 1.83
N GLY A 42 22.54 7.50 3.12
CA GLY A 42 21.99 8.75 3.68
C GLY A 42 20.54 8.70 4.16
N LYS A 43 19.84 7.56 4.01
CA LYS A 43 18.45 7.38 4.44
C LYS A 43 18.30 6.06 5.19
N ALA A 44 17.99 6.10 6.49
CA ALA A 44 17.83 4.87 7.27
C ALA A 44 16.57 4.10 6.86
N LEU A 45 16.61 2.77 7.02
CA LEU A 45 15.43 1.91 6.99
C LEU A 45 14.93 1.65 8.44
N PRO A 46 13.63 1.33 8.66
CA PRO A 46 12.56 1.32 7.67
C PRO A 46 12.28 2.70 7.09
N ASP A 47 12.01 2.75 5.79
CA ASP A 47 11.61 3.96 5.08
C ASP A 47 10.08 4.01 4.97
N THR A 48 9.49 5.14 5.30
CA THR A 48 8.04 5.30 5.40
C THR A 48 7.53 6.46 4.59
N ASN A 49 6.38 6.26 3.95
CA ASN A 49 5.66 7.32 3.25
C ASN A 49 4.15 7.11 3.42
N HIS A 50 3.32 8.10 3.10
CA HIS A 50 1.92 8.11 3.47
C HIS A 50 0.99 8.39 2.28
N SER A 51 -0.20 7.79 2.33
CA SER A 51 -1.32 8.11 1.43
C SER A 51 -2.48 8.65 2.23
N ARG A 52 -3.24 9.57 1.65
CA ARG A 52 -4.57 9.93 2.18
C ARG A 52 -5.65 9.10 1.52
N VAL A 53 -6.63 8.65 2.30
CA VAL A 53 -7.87 8.02 1.81
C VAL A 53 -9.00 9.01 2.03
N GLY A 54 -9.85 9.25 1.02
CA GLY A 54 -10.96 10.20 1.14
C GLY A 54 -12.24 9.77 0.43
N ILE A 55 -13.38 10.02 1.06
CA ILE A 55 -14.73 9.81 0.52
C ILE A 55 -15.71 10.85 1.10
N THR A 56 -16.71 11.27 0.33
CA THR A 56 -17.69 12.28 0.78
C THR A 56 -19.12 11.81 0.57
N PHE A 57 -20.02 12.19 1.48
CA PHE A 57 -21.46 11.93 1.39
C PHE A 57 -22.27 13.22 1.59
N GLY A 58 -23.27 13.48 0.74
CA GLY A 58 -24.35 14.45 0.98
C GLY A 58 -23.93 15.91 1.18
N GLU A 59 -22.68 16.27 0.88
CA GLU A 59 -22.12 17.58 1.13
C GLU A 59 -22.08 18.40 -0.17
N SER A 60 -22.84 19.50 -0.22
CA SER A 60 -22.99 20.33 -1.42
C SER A 60 -21.78 21.24 -1.70
N ASN A 61 -20.97 21.53 -0.68
CA ASN A 61 -19.69 22.23 -0.77
C ASN A 61 -18.65 21.46 0.05
N PRO A 62 -18.16 20.31 -0.45
CA PRO A 62 -17.11 19.58 0.24
C PRO A 62 -15.92 20.50 0.48
N ASN A 63 -15.33 20.45 1.68
CA ASN A 63 -14.12 21.22 1.95
C ASN A 63 -13.04 20.75 0.95
N PRO A 64 -12.57 21.60 0.02
CA PRO A 64 -11.66 21.17 -1.04
C PRO A 64 -10.30 20.73 -0.49
N ASN A 65 -10.02 21.04 0.79
CA ASN A 65 -8.77 20.77 1.44
C ASN A 65 -8.96 20.52 2.95
N PRO A 66 -9.28 19.29 3.39
CA PRO A 66 -9.41 18.98 4.81
C PRO A 66 -8.10 19.10 5.60
N ASP A 67 -6.93 19.25 4.95
CA ASP A 67 -5.62 19.45 5.60
C ASP A 67 -4.76 20.54 4.92
N ASN A 68 -4.02 21.31 5.73
CA ASN A 68 -3.08 22.36 5.29
C ASN A 68 -1.79 21.74 4.72
N PRO A 69 -1.39 22.02 3.45
CA PRO A 69 -0.17 21.50 2.84
C PRO A 69 1.14 21.96 3.54
N ASN A 70 1.08 22.90 4.49
CA ASN A 70 2.22 23.35 5.29
C ASN A 70 2.33 22.67 6.66
N LYS A 71 1.63 21.56 6.91
CA LYS A 71 1.85 20.75 8.12
C LYS A 71 3.28 20.18 8.11
N PRO A 72 4.02 20.16 9.24
CA PRO A 72 5.36 19.57 9.33
C PRO A 72 5.44 18.12 8.84
N ASP A 73 4.30 17.44 8.84
CA ASP A 73 4.11 16.03 8.45
C ASP A 73 3.45 15.91 7.05
N ASN A 74 3.66 16.88 6.15
CA ASN A 74 3.09 16.83 4.81
C ASN A 74 3.50 15.50 4.12
N PRO A 75 2.55 14.59 3.85
CA PRO A 75 2.83 13.27 3.28
C PRO A 75 3.37 13.34 1.84
N ASN A 76 3.32 14.52 1.21
CA ASN A 76 3.77 14.76 -0.15
C ASN A 76 5.18 15.35 -0.22
N LYS A 77 6.05 15.11 0.77
CA LYS A 77 7.45 15.46 0.62
C LYS A 77 8.01 14.57 -0.51
N PRO A 78 8.54 15.16 -1.60
CA PRO A 78 9.21 14.37 -2.63
C PRO A 78 10.29 13.51 -1.97
N ASP A 79 10.48 12.28 -2.47
CA ASP A 79 11.63 11.48 -2.09
C ASP A 79 12.90 12.34 -2.25
N ASP A 80 13.78 12.30 -1.26
CA ASP A 80 14.97 13.14 -1.25
C ASP A 80 16.13 12.53 -2.06
N GLY A 81 15.85 11.43 -2.77
CA GLY A 81 16.77 10.75 -3.67
C GLY A 81 17.86 9.96 -2.96
N ARG A 82 17.89 9.98 -1.61
CA ARG A 82 18.88 9.32 -0.77
C ARG A 82 18.41 7.92 -0.42
N GLY A 83 19.33 6.99 -0.25
CA GLY A 83 18.97 5.57 -0.12
C GLY A 83 19.48 4.73 -1.28
N TYR A 84 20.24 3.69 -0.98
CA TYR A 84 20.46 2.61 -1.94
C TYR A 84 19.19 1.77 -2.08
N LEU A 85 18.52 1.47 -0.98
CA LEU A 85 17.18 0.88 -0.93
C LEU A 85 16.21 1.93 -0.36
N ARG A 86 15.17 2.31 -1.11
CA ARG A 86 14.23 3.36 -0.67
C ARG A 86 12.84 3.24 -1.28
N LEU A 87 11.86 3.74 -0.52
CA LEU A 87 10.48 3.88 -0.97
C LEU A 87 10.36 5.21 -1.73
N GLN A 88 10.38 5.14 -3.06
CA GLN A 88 10.48 6.31 -3.92
C GLN A 88 9.13 6.99 -4.15
N HIS A 89 8.06 6.22 -4.30
CA HIS A 89 6.72 6.77 -4.52
C HIS A 89 5.66 5.90 -3.86
N VAL A 90 4.65 6.56 -3.29
CA VAL A 90 3.37 6.00 -2.89
C VAL A 90 2.29 6.96 -3.37
N PRO A 91 1.05 6.51 -3.66
CA PRO A 91 0.04 7.41 -4.17
C PRO A 91 -0.35 8.43 -3.10
N GLU A 92 -0.27 9.72 -3.39
CA GLU A 92 -0.54 10.76 -2.39
C GLU A 92 -1.98 10.70 -1.87
N VAL A 93 -2.91 10.28 -2.75
CA VAL A 93 -4.34 10.20 -2.47
C VAL A 93 -4.93 8.92 -3.08
N LEU A 94 -5.79 8.25 -2.33
CA LEU A 94 -6.75 7.27 -2.80
C LEU A 94 -8.14 7.89 -2.67
N ASP A 95 -8.69 8.31 -3.80
CA ASP A 95 -9.88 9.13 -3.90
C ASP A 95 -11.11 8.30 -4.30
N PHE A 96 -12.05 8.16 -3.38
CA PHE A 96 -13.27 7.36 -3.57
C PHE A 96 -14.48 8.19 -4.03
N GLY A 97 -14.27 9.47 -4.36
CA GLY A 97 -15.30 10.34 -4.92
C GLY A 97 -16.28 10.91 -3.88
N SER A 98 -17.25 11.67 -4.40
CA SER A 98 -18.36 12.23 -3.61
C SER A 98 -19.67 11.57 -4.02
N HIS A 99 -20.49 11.21 -3.03
CA HIS A 99 -21.72 10.45 -3.19
C HIS A 99 -22.90 11.18 -2.57
N THR A 100 -24.11 10.92 -3.04
CA THR A 100 -25.32 11.57 -2.52
C THR A 100 -25.60 11.11 -1.09
N ALA A 101 -25.59 9.80 -0.84
CA ALA A 101 -25.80 9.22 0.48
C ALA A 101 -25.18 7.82 0.58
N PHE A 102 -24.97 7.33 1.79
CA PHE A 102 -24.59 5.94 1.99
C PHE A 102 -25.81 5.02 1.81
N ASN A 103 -25.66 3.97 1.01
CA ASN A 103 -26.64 2.90 0.85
C ASN A 103 -25.99 1.57 1.25
N SER A 104 -26.47 0.95 2.31
CA SER A 104 -25.91 -0.31 2.83
C SER A 104 -26.01 -1.48 1.86
N ALA A 105 -26.93 -1.45 0.89
CA ALA A 105 -27.01 -2.45 -0.18
C ALA A 105 -25.92 -2.28 -1.25
N ASN A 106 -25.30 -1.10 -1.34
CA ASN A 106 -24.25 -0.74 -2.30
C ASN A 106 -23.11 -0.03 -1.55
N SER A 107 -22.43 -0.79 -0.69
CA SER A 107 -21.47 -0.26 0.28
C SER A 107 -20.01 -0.23 -0.19
N VAL A 108 -19.78 -0.49 -1.48
CA VAL A 108 -18.44 -0.60 -2.07
C VAL A 108 -18.18 0.57 -3.00
N PHE A 109 -17.06 1.25 -2.80
CA PHE A 109 -16.63 2.42 -3.56
C PHE A 109 -15.25 2.14 -4.15
N THR A 110 -14.95 2.67 -5.33
CA THR A 110 -13.64 2.48 -5.98
C THR A 110 -12.80 3.75 -5.96
N ALA A 111 -11.48 3.61 -6.00
CA ALA A 111 -10.57 4.75 -6.11
C ALA A 111 -10.64 5.46 -7.48
N ALA A 112 -11.51 4.99 -8.40
CA ALA A 112 -11.92 5.70 -9.62
C ALA A 112 -13.09 6.69 -9.39
N GLY A 113 -13.50 6.88 -8.13
CA GLY A 113 -14.55 7.82 -7.74
C GLY A 113 -15.96 7.32 -8.06
N THR A 114 -16.25 6.03 -7.84
CA THR A 114 -17.55 5.45 -8.18
C THR A 114 -18.09 4.54 -7.08
N ASN A 115 -19.39 4.59 -6.82
CA ASN A 115 -20.12 3.60 -6.03
C ASN A 115 -20.44 2.38 -6.90
N LEU A 116 -19.80 1.26 -6.57
CA LEU A 116 -19.94 0.01 -7.30
C LEU A 116 -21.39 -0.49 -7.21
N ASN A 117 -21.99 -0.78 -8.36
CA ASN A 117 -23.39 -1.19 -8.53
C ASN A 117 -24.44 -0.09 -8.23
N ASN A 118 -24.04 1.16 -7.96
CA ASN A 118 -24.97 2.27 -7.82
C ASN A 118 -24.37 3.61 -8.27
N THR A 119 -23.99 3.72 -9.54
CA THR A 119 -23.38 4.95 -10.09
C THR A 119 -24.33 6.15 -10.10
N SER A 120 -25.64 5.95 -9.97
CA SER A 120 -26.60 7.05 -9.78
C SER A 120 -26.40 7.81 -8.46
N ASN A 121 -25.64 7.22 -7.52
CA ASN A 121 -25.25 7.85 -6.26
C ASN A 121 -24.04 8.79 -6.42
N ASP A 122 -23.26 8.65 -7.51
CA ASP A 122 -22.03 9.41 -7.73
C ASP A 122 -22.37 10.86 -8.08
N THR A 123 -21.79 11.81 -7.35
CA THR A 123 -21.97 13.26 -7.60
C THR A 123 -20.73 13.88 -8.22
N ASN A 124 -19.54 13.50 -7.75
CA ASN A 124 -18.26 13.96 -8.27
C ASN A 124 -17.25 12.81 -8.23
N LYS A 125 -16.30 12.85 -9.17
CA LYS A 125 -15.22 11.87 -9.28
C LYS A 125 -14.20 11.99 -8.14
N GLY A 126 -14.02 13.18 -7.58
CA GLY A 126 -13.16 13.43 -6.42
C GLY A 126 -13.92 13.77 -5.16
N TYR A 127 -13.47 13.27 -4.00
CA TYR A 127 -14.12 13.45 -2.70
C TYR A 127 -14.19 14.92 -2.26
N ALA A 128 -13.22 15.73 -2.69
CA ALA A 128 -13.11 17.15 -2.38
C ALA A 128 -13.99 18.04 -3.28
N GLY A 129 -14.86 17.44 -4.09
CA GLY A 129 -15.50 18.10 -5.24
C GLY A 129 -14.55 18.15 -6.43
N ALA A 130 -15.10 18.07 -7.66
CA ALA A 130 -14.38 18.03 -8.93
C ALA A 130 -13.76 16.65 -9.31
N ASP A 131 -12.60 16.68 -9.98
CA ASP A 131 -11.96 15.53 -10.59
C ASP A 131 -11.31 14.60 -9.55
N ASN A 132 -11.21 13.32 -9.91
CA ASN A 132 -10.57 12.31 -9.08
C ASN A 132 -9.06 12.62 -8.93
N LYS A 133 -8.59 12.60 -7.68
CA LYS A 133 -7.19 12.92 -7.35
C LYS A 133 -6.29 11.68 -7.16
N THR A 134 -6.77 10.47 -7.42
CA THR A 134 -5.93 9.27 -7.37
C THR A 134 -4.85 9.37 -8.47
N PRO A 135 -3.55 9.42 -8.12
CA PRO A 135 -2.49 9.62 -9.10
C PRO A 135 -2.37 8.39 -10.00
N LYS A 136 -2.01 8.64 -11.26
CA LYS A 136 -1.83 7.59 -12.29
C LYS A 136 -0.45 7.68 -12.91
N LEU A 137 0.19 6.54 -13.03
CA LEU A 137 1.52 6.43 -13.61
C LEU A 137 1.42 6.79 -15.09
N THR A 138 2.27 7.72 -15.52
CA THR A 138 2.50 7.95 -16.94
C THR A 138 3.90 7.48 -17.27
N THR A 139 4.03 6.50 -18.13
CA THR A 139 5.33 5.95 -18.52
C THR A 139 5.34 5.56 -20.00
N THR A 140 6.49 5.77 -20.62
CA THR A 140 6.78 5.29 -21.98
C THR A 140 7.73 4.10 -21.99
N ASP A 141 8.16 3.60 -20.82
CA ASP A 141 9.03 2.44 -20.71
C ASP A 141 8.25 1.18 -21.15
N PRO A 142 8.68 0.48 -22.22
CA PRO A 142 7.98 -0.70 -22.71
C PRO A 142 7.81 -1.78 -21.64
N LYS A 143 8.75 -1.91 -20.70
CA LYS A 143 8.69 -2.88 -19.59
C LYS A 143 7.59 -2.55 -18.58
N LEU A 144 7.13 -1.30 -18.55
CA LEU A 144 6.11 -0.79 -17.64
C LEU A 144 4.80 -0.45 -18.35
N SER A 145 4.66 -0.82 -19.62
CA SER A 145 3.47 -0.52 -20.44
C SER A 145 2.17 -1.01 -19.81
N VAL A 146 2.18 -2.16 -19.14
CA VAL A 146 1.01 -2.71 -18.43
C VAL A 146 0.63 -1.94 -17.16
N MET A 147 1.47 -1.01 -16.69
CA MET A 147 1.22 -0.18 -15.51
C MET A 147 0.85 1.27 -15.86
N ASN A 148 0.95 1.65 -17.14
CA ASN A 148 0.55 2.97 -17.59
C ASN A 148 -0.94 3.22 -17.31
N GLY A 149 -1.26 4.35 -16.68
CA GLY A 149 -2.61 4.72 -16.26
C GLY A 149 -3.08 4.12 -14.92
N LYS A 150 -2.26 3.30 -14.26
CA LYS A 150 -2.56 2.71 -12.94
C LYS A 150 -2.01 3.57 -11.80
N THR A 151 -2.61 3.49 -10.62
CA THR A 151 -2.00 4.05 -9.41
C THR A 151 -0.93 3.11 -8.89
N TRP A 152 0.16 3.61 -8.30
CA TRP A 152 1.36 2.78 -8.10
C TRP A 152 2.17 3.12 -6.85
N VAL A 153 3.03 2.18 -6.47
CA VAL A 153 4.09 2.32 -5.48
C VAL A 153 5.41 1.91 -6.13
N THR A 154 6.49 2.65 -5.87
CA THR A 154 7.83 2.36 -6.42
C THR A 154 8.83 2.14 -5.29
N VAL A 155 9.57 1.04 -5.37
CA VAL A 155 10.78 0.78 -4.56
C VAL A 155 11.99 0.87 -5.49
N VAL A 156 12.97 1.68 -5.11
CA VAL A 156 14.29 1.71 -5.78
C VAL A 156 15.24 0.85 -4.97
N ASP A 157 15.93 -0.06 -5.66
CA ASP A 157 16.93 -0.96 -5.10
C ASP A 157 18.20 -0.89 -5.96
N LYS A 158 19.13 -0.04 -5.52
CA LYS A 158 20.46 0.16 -6.10
C LYS A 158 21.56 -0.21 -5.11
N GLN A 159 21.33 -1.23 -4.27
CA GLN A 159 22.29 -1.71 -3.27
C GLN A 159 23.62 -2.18 -3.90
N THR A 160 23.59 -2.63 -5.16
CA THR A 160 24.79 -2.93 -5.97
C THR A 160 25.72 -1.74 -6.17
N ASN A 161 25.24 -0.50 -6.01
CA ASN A 161 26.03 0.73 -6.13
C ASN A 161 26.65 1.18 -4.80
N ARG A 162 26.44 0.43 -3.71
CA ARG A 162 27.02 0.76 -2.40
C ARG A 162 28.54 0.67 -2.45
N THR A 163 29.19 1.59 -1.74
CA THR A 163 30.67 1.69 -1.71
C THR A 163 31.31 1.11 -0.45
N THR A 164 30.51 0.79 0.56
CA THR A 164 30.97 0.33 1.89
C THR A 164 30.13 -0.86 2.34
N THR A 165 30.77 -1.96 2.73
CA THR A 165 30.09 -3.19 3.17
C THR A 165 30.62 -3.66 4.52
N ASP A 166 29.79 -4.38 5.26
CA ASP A 166 30.14 -5.10 6.48
C ASP A 166 29.34 -6.42 6.59
N ASP A 167 29.32 -7.03 7.78
CA ASP A 167 28.58 -8.26 8.02
C ASP A 167 27.06 -8.06 7.99
N LYS A 168 26.53 -6.85 8.14
CA LYS A 168 25.09 -6.53 8.11
C LYS A 168 24.68 -5.69 6.91
N ASN A 169 25.61 -5.43 5.99
CA ASN A 169 25.40 -4.56 4.84
C ASN A 169 26.26 -5.01 3.65
N ASP A 170 25.66 -5.46 2.55
CA ASP A 170 26.40 -5.92 1.37
C ASP A 170 25.94 -5.25 0.06
N LEU A 171 26.43 -5.73 -1.08
CA LEU A 171 26.12 -5.15 -2.39
C LEU A 171 24.98 -5.87 -3.11
N TYR A 172 24.30 -6.82 -2.47
CA TYR A 172 23.24 -7.56 -3.15
C TYR A 172 21.93 -6.76 -3.08
N SER A 173 21.17 -6.76 -4.17
CA SER A 173 19.80 -6.25 -4.20
C SER A 173 18.82 -7.35 -3.79
N GLY A 174 17.69 -6.97 -3.20
CA GLY A 174 16.69 -7.86 -2.60
C GLY A 174 16.63 -7.77 -1.06
N ASP A 175 15.99 -8.78 -0.45
CA ASP A 175 15.72 -8.94 0.99
C ASP A 175 15.05 -7.75 1.68
N TRP A 176 14.08 -7.20 0.98
CA TRP A 176 13.19 -6.21 1.55
C TRP A 176 11.76 -6.67 1.50
N GLN A 177 10.95 -6.06 2.36
CA GLN A 177 9.53 -6.23 2.43
C GLN A 177 8.83 -4.87 2.38
N LEU A 178 7.68 -4.85 1.74
CA LEU A 178 6.82 -3.69 1.63
C LEU A 178 5.48 -4.00 2.29
N SER A 179 5.09 -3.13 3.20
CA SER A 179 3.85 -3.25 3.96
C SER A 179 3.08 -1.95 4.00
N VAL A 180 1.78 -2.05 4.29
CA VAL A 180 0.90 -0.90 4.47
C VAL A 180 -0.05 -1.14 5.65
N LYS A 181 -0.33 -0.09 6.42
CA LYS A 181 -1.35 -0.08 7.47
C LYS A 181 -2.19 1.18 7.37
N ALA A 182 -3.37 1.15 7.97
CA ALA A 182 -4.14 2.36 8.24
C ALA A 182 -3.69 3.00 9.56
N ASP A 183 -3.69 4.33 9.59
CA ASP A 183 -3.38 5.10 10.79
C ASP A 183 -4.63 5.33 11.66
N GLY A 184 -5.81 5.02 11.13
CA GLY A 184 -7.08 5.15 11.84
C GLY A 184 -8.31 4.80 11.01
N PRO A 185 -9.50 4.86 11.63
CA PRO A 185 -10.77 4.80 10.92
C PRO A 185 -11.00 6.05 10.07
N LEU A 186 -12.00 6.01 9.20
CA LEU A 186 -12.46 7.18 8.46
C LEU A 186 -13.14 8.18 9.40
N THR A 187 -12.67 9.43 9.44
CA THR A 187 -13.26 10.50 10.26
C THR A 187 -13.50 11.78 9.48
N THR A 188 -14.45 12.62 9.93
CA THR A 188 -14.71 13.96 9.37
C THR A 188 -13.73 15.04 9.86
N GLY A 189 -12.68 14.65 10.58
CA GLY A 189 -11.72 15.55 11.21
C GLY A 189 -11.29 15.06 12.60
N SER A 190 -10.83 15.98 13.43
CA SER A 190 -10.39 15.74 14.80
C SER A 190 -11.31 16.42 15.82
N GLY A 191 -11.40 15.86 17.04
CA GLY A 191 -12.15 16.44 18.15
C GLY A 191 -13.50 15.77 18.45
N ALA A 192 -14.19 16.26 19.48
CA ALA A 192 -15.40 15.63 20.03
C ALA A 192 -16.60 15.59 19.06
N SER A 193 -16.62 16.47 18.06
CA SER A 193 -17.65 16.52 17.01
C SER A 193 -17.31 15.68 15.78
N ALA A 194 -16.13 15.07 15.73
CA ALA A 194 -15.70 14.26 14.61
C ALA A 194 -16.55 12.99 14.51
N LYS A 195 -17.23 12.82 13.39
CA LYS A 195 -17.95 11.61 13.04
C LYS A 195 -16.98 10.57 12.52
N THR A 196 -17.20 9.32 12.89
CA THR A 196 -16.30 8.20 12.55
C THR A 196 -17.09 7.08 11.89
N ILE A 197 -16.55 6.52 10.81
CA ILE A 197 -17.02 5.26 10.23
C ILE A 197 -16.04 4.16 10.66
N ALA A 198 -16.44 3.38 11.65
CA ALA A 198 -15.65 2.24 12.13
C ALA A 198 -15.84 1.02 11.22
N GLY A 199 -14.83 0.15 11.15
CA GLY A 199 -14.93 -1.15 10.48
C GLY A 199 -14.86 -1.12 8.95
N ALA A 200 -14.53 0.03 8.36
CA ALA A 200 -14.27 0.10 6.92
C ALA A 200 -13.02 -0.69 6.54
N THR A 201 -13.02 -1.27 5.34
CA THR A 201 -11.89 -2.05 4.81
C THR A 201 -11.50 -1.52 3.44
N LEU A 202 -10.20 -1.40 3.21
CA LEU A 202 -9.61 -1.03 1.94
C LEU A 202 -8.98 -2.28 1.30
N ALA A 203 -9.49 -2.71 0.15
CA ALA A 203 -8.98 -3.85 -0.59
C ALA A 203 -8.23 -3.40 -1.85
N PHE A 204 -7.02 -3.94 -2.04
CA PHE A 204 -6.23 -3.79 -3.24
C PHE A 204 -6.27 -5.11 -4.00
N ASN A 205 -6.82 -5.10 -5.21
CA ASN A 205 -7.00 -6.31 -6.01
C ASN A 205 -6.16 -6.29 -7.27
N ASN A 206 -5.78 -7.47 -7.76
CA ASN A 206 -5.05 -7.65 -9.01
C ASN A 206 -3.74 -6.84 -9.10
N THR A 207 -2.95 -6.81 -8.02
CA THR A 207 -1.65 -6.12 -8.02
C THR A 207 -0.81 -6.54 -9.22
N ALA A 208 -0.52 -5.57 -10.10
CA ALA A 208 0.45 -5.73 -11.18
C ALA A 208 1.84 -5.43 -10.63
N VAL A 209 2.85 -6.16 -11.12
CA VAL A 209 4.25 -5.92 -10.79
C VAL A 209 5.02 -5.77 -12.07
N GLY A 210 5.89 -4.76 -12.14
CA GLY A 210 6.94 -4.73 -13.14
C GLY A 210 8.22 -4.15 -12.57
N THR A 211 9.31 -4.45 -13.25
CA THR A 211 10.65 -4.09 -12.79
C THR A 211 11.46 -3.50 -13.93
N VAL A 212 12.25 -2.49 -13.62
CA VAL A 212 13.23 -1.90 -14.53
C VAL A 212 14.62 -2.09 -13.94
N THR A 213 15.61 -2.24 -14.81
CA THR A 213 17.03 -2.28 -14.43
C THR A 213 17.63 -0.89 -14.25
N THR A 214 16.95 0.15 -14.76
CA THR A 214 17.39 1.55 -14.76
C THR A 214 16.37 2.40 -14.01
N PRO A 215 16.55 2.69 -12.71
CA PRO A 215 15.55 3.41 -11.93
C PRO A 215 15.20 4.78 -12.51
N PHE A 216 16.15 5.45 -13.18
CA PHE A 216 15.91 6.73 -13.83
C PHE A 216 14.74 6.73 -14.83
N SER A 217 14.43 5.59 -15.47
CA SER A 217 13.31 5.51 -16.44
C SER A 217 11.93 5.64 -15.79
N ILE A 218 11.85 5.51 -14.46
CA ILE A 218 10.62 5.67 -13.68
C ILE A 218 10.69 6.84 -12.69
N THR A 219 11.85 7.08 -12.06
CA THR A 219 11.97 8.12 -11.04
C THR A 219 12.18 9.51 -11.63
N HIS A 220 12.81 9.60 -12.81
CA HIS A 220 13.29 10.84 -13.41
C HIS A 220 14.19 11.68 -12.48
N ASP A 221 14.73 11.08 -11.42
CA ASP A 221 15.58 11.76 -10.45
C ASP A 221 17.05 11.60 -10.85
N MET A 222 17.77 12.71 -10.94
CA MET A 222 19.18 12.74 -11.35
C MET A 222 20.09 11.88 -10.45
N VAL A 223 19.71 11.62 -9.20
CA VAL A 223 20.44 10.71 -8.29
C VAL A 223 20.41 9.24 -8.74
N ASP A 224 19.50 8.89 -9.63
CA ASP A 224 19.41 7.55 -10.25
C ASP A 224 19.93 7.55 -11.69
N SER A 225 20.37 8.70 -12.20
CA SER A 225 20.97 8.80 -13.52
C SER A 225 22.25 7.97 -13.59
N GLY A 226 22.40 7.19 -14.67
CA GLY A 226 23.54 6.30 -14.87
C GLY A 226 23.52 5.01 -14.05
N VAL A 227 22.54 4.82 -13.16
CA VAL A 227 22.34 3.55 -12.44
C VAL A 227 21.70 2.53 -13.39
N SER A 228 22.36 1.38 -13.55
CA SER A 228 21.84 0.24 -14.31
C SER A 228 22.33 -1.06 -13.69
N ALA A 229 21.42 -2.01 -13.49
CA ALA A 229 21.75 -3.38 -13.12
C ALA A 229 21.72 -4.31 -14.34
N PRO A 230 22.55 -5.38 -14.38
CA PRO A 230 22.44 -6.44 -15.39
C PRO A 230 21.08 -7.15 -15.36
N ASN A 231 20.57 -7.41 -14.15
CA ASN A 231 19.28 -8.09 -13.93
C ASN A 231 18.33 -7.19 -13.14
N SER A 232 17.02 -7.36 -13.35
CA SER A 232 16.02 -6.70 -12.52
C SER A 232 15.94 -7.35 -11.14
N VAL A 233 15.59 -6.57 -10.12
CA VAL A 233 15.20 -7.10 -8.80
C VAL A 233 14.09 -8.15 -8.92
N ALA A 234 14.19 -9.25 -8.17
CA ALA A 234 13.21 -10.33 -8.16
C ALA A 234 12.09 -10.05 -7.15
N ALA A 235 11.26 -9.05 -7.44
CA ALA A 235 10.12 -8.67 -6.62
C ALA A 235 8.92 -9.62 -6.79
N THR A 236 8.29 -9.99 -5.69
CA THR A 236 7.05 -10.78 -5.65
C THR A 236 5.97 -10.02 -4.89
N THR A 237 4.70 -10.31 -5.18
CA THR A 237 3.56 -9.65 -4.54
C THR A 237 2.47 -10.66 -4.17
N THR A 238 1.73 -10.34 -3.12
CA THR A 238 0.37 -10.84 -2.92
C THR A 238 -0.55 -10.15 -3.92
N LYS A 239 -1.29 -10.94 -4.70
CA LYS A 239 -2.16 -10.42 -5.76
C LYS A 239 -3.34 -9.62 -5.23
N ASN A 240 -3.89 -10.02 -4.07
CA ASN A 240 -5.00 -9.34 -3.43
C ASN A 240 -4.74 -9.24 -1.92
N PHE A 241 -4.88 -8.06 -1.35
CA PHE A 241 -4.74 -7.85 0.09
C PHE A 241 -5.71 -6.78 0.58
N SER A 242 -5.96 -6.76 1.88
CA SER A 242 -6.93 -5.84 2.50
C SER A 242 -6.37 -5.23 3.77
N VAL A 243 -6.62 -3.94 3.96
CA VAL A 243 -6.25 -3.15 5.13
C VAL A 243 -7.51 -2.75 5.88
N ASN A 244 -7.57 -3.04 7.18
CA ASN A 244 -8.68 -2.60 8.03
C ASN A 244 -8.42 -1.15 8.48
N LEU A 245 -9.40 -0.26 8.29
CA LEU A 245 -9.31 1.14 8.67
C LEU A 245 -9.73 1.30 10.13
N VAL A 246 -8.77 1.04 11.04
CA VAL A 246 -8.94 1.07 12.50
C VAL A 246 -7.70 1.67 13.17
N ALA A 247 -7.83 2.23 14.38
CA ALA A 247 -6.77 2.94 15.08
C ALA A 247 -5.47 2.13 15.30
N ASN A 248 -5.59 0.82 15.51
CA ASN A 248 -4.45 -0.08 15.73
C ASN A 248 -4.36 -1.10 14.58
N SER A 249 -4.45 -0.61 13.34
CA SER A 249 -4.38 -1.48 12.16
C SER A 249 -3.04 -2.21 12.11
N ALA A 250 -3.09 -3.53 11.91
CA ALA A 250 -1.88 -4.32 11.69
C ALA A 250 -1.31 -4.03 10.30
N ALA A 251 0.02 -3.96 10.20
CA ALA A 251 0.69 -3.85 8.92
C ALA A 251 0.44 -5.10 8.07
N VAL A 252 0.04 -4.87 6.83
CA VAL A 252 -0.18 -5.91 5.83
C VAL A 252 0.99 -5.88 4.88
N GLN A 253 1.86 -6.88 5.00
CA GLN A 253 2.91 -7.12 4.01
C GLN A 253 2.26 -7.61 2.72
N PHE A 254 2.56 -6.96 1.61
CA PHE A 254 2.02 -7.35 0.31
C PHE A 254 3.09 -7.59 -0.74
N ALA A 255 4.34 -7.17 -0.52
CA ALA A 255 5.42 -7.45 -1.44
C ALA A 255 6.75 -7.72 -0.73
N THR A 256 7.60 -8.47 -1.42
CA THR A 256 8.97 -8.76 -1.02
C THR A 256 9.88 -8.80 -2.23
N ALA A 257 11.18 -8.70 -2.03
CA ALA A 257 12.16 -9.14 -3.01
C ALA A 257 13.11 -10.16 -2.39
N SER A 258 13.48 -11.16 -3.18
CA SER A 258 14.53 -12.11 -2.81
C SER A 258 15.89 -11.61 -3.28
N PRO A 259 16.98 -11.99 -2.59
CA PRO A 259 18.33 -11.57 -2.94
C PRO A 259 18.73 -12.24 -4.25
N VAL A 260 19.17 -11.44 -5.21
CA VAL A 260 19.70 -11.95 -6.48
C VAL A 260 21.01 -11.22 -6.81
N PRO A 261 22.12 -11.96 -7.00
CA PRO A 261 23.37 -11.37 -7.46
C PRO A 261 23.21 -10.56 -8.75
N ASP A 262 23.92 -9.43 -8.82
CA ASP A 262 23.92 -8.55 -9.99
C ASP A 262 22.52 -8.09 -10.43
N SER A 263 21.57 -8.06 -9.49
CA SER A 263 20.24 -7.50 -9.70
C SER A 263 20.14 -6.09 -9.14
N GLY A 264 19.08 -5.37 -9.50
CA GLY A 264 18.76 -4.06 -8.95
C GLY A 264 17.75 -3.33 -9.82
N GLY A 265 17.72 -2.01 -9.66
CA GLY A 265 16.86 -1.13 -10.41
C GLY A 265 15.65 -0.67 -9.60
N ALA A 266 14.44 -0.78 -10.14
CA ALA A 266 13.22 -0.43 -9.43
C ALA A 266 12.12 -1.48 -9.61
N ALA A 267 11.34 -1.70 -8.55
CA ALA A 267 10.13 -2.49 -8.54
C ALA A 267 8.91 -1.56 -8.43
N VAL A 268 7.94 -1.75 -9.32
CA VAL A 268 6.70 -0.99 -9.39
C VAL A 268 5.53 -1.93 -9.13
N PHE A 269 4.70 -1.57 -8.15
CA PHE A 269 3.47 -2.26 -7.80
C PHE A 269 2.30 -1.36 -8.17
N ALA A 270 1.37 -1.83 -8.99
CA ALA A 270 0.34 -0.96 -9.56
C ALA A 270 -1.04 -1.60 -9.58
N TRP A 271 -2.07 -0.75 -9.51
CA TRP A 271 -3.47 -1.13 -9.48
C TRP A 271 -4.29 -0.24 -10.40
N ASP A 272 -5.24 -0.81 -11.12
CA ASP A 272 -6.31 0.01 -11.68
C ASP A 272 -7.07 0.69 -10.53
N PRO A 273 -7.38 1.99 -10.60
CA PRO A 273 -8.14 2.64 -9.54
C PRO A 273 -9.51 1.97 -9.27
N SER A 274 -10.09 1.28 -10.25
CA SER A 274 -11.31 0.48 -10.09
C SER A 274 -11.12 -0.79 -9.24
N ASP A 275 -9.89 -1.29 -9.12
CA ASP A 275 -9.54 -2.49 -8.37
C ASP A 275 -9.19 -2.20 -6.90
N ILE A 276 -8.99 -0.92 -6.56
CA ILE A 276 -8.89 -0.47 -5.17
C ILE A 276 -10.28 -0.14 -4.67
N LYS A 277 -10.74 -0.87 -3.65
CA LYS A 277 -12.11 -0.84 -3.16
C LYS A 277 -12.16 -0.46 -1.69
N LEU A 278 -12.92 0.58 -1.36
CA LEU A 278 -13.32 0.92 -0.01
C LEU A 278 -14.70 0.31 0.25
N THR A 279 -14.77 -0.60 1.21
CA THR A 279 -16.02 -1.21 1.67
C THR A 279 -16.39 -0.63 3.02
N LEU A 280 -17.57 -0.01 3.10
CA LEU A 280 -18.14 0.44 4.36
C LEU A 280 -19.05 -0.67 4.95
N PRO A 281 -19.09 -0.85 6.28
CA PRO A 281 -19.99 -1.84 6.89
C PRO A 281 -21.45 -1.53 6.60
N ALA A 282 -22.26 -2.55 6.31
CA ALA A 282 -23.70 -2.38 6.09
C ALA A 282 -24.44 -1.78 7.30
N SER A 283 -23.88 -1.94 8.50
CA SER A 283 -24.40 -1.36 9.75
C SER A 283 -23.91 0.06 10.04
N ALA A 284 -23.07 0.64 9.17
CA ALA A 284 -22.53 1.98 9.40
C ALA A 284 -23.63 3.04 9.34
N SER A 285 -23.66 3.93 10.33
CA SER A 285 -24.40 5.19 10.26
C SER A 285 -23.48 6.23 9.64
N VAL A 286 -23.79 6.67 8.42
CA VAL A 286 -22.97 7.63 7.67
C VAL A 286 -23.79 8.89 7.48
N ASP A 287 -23.34 9.96 8.11
CA ASP A 287 -23.95 11.27 7.95
C ASP A 287 -23.33 12.01 6.76
N ALA A 288 -23.94 13.13 6.37
CA ALA A 288 -23.31 14.04 5.43
C ALA A 288 -21.96 14.55 5.99
N GLY A 289 -20.95 14.58 5.12
CA GLY A 289 -19.61 15.05 5.41
C GLY A 289 -18.53 14.38 4.57
N THR A 290 -17.34 14.98 4.62
CA THR A 290 -16.11 14.46 4.02
C THR A 290 -15.35 13.62 5.05
N TYR A 291 -15.13 12.34 4.77
CA TYR A 291 -14.44 11.40 5.64
C TYR A 291 -13.05 11.06 5.10
N THR A 292 -12.03 11.16 5.94
CA THR A 292 -10.64 10.87 5.57
C THR A 292 -9.93 9.99 6.59
N THR A 293 -8.91 9.27 6.14
CA THR A 293 -7.89 8.64 6.99
C THR A 293 -6.55 8.67 6.26
N SER A 294 -5.48 8.21 6.92
CA SER A 294 -4.16 8.06 6.32
C SER A 294 -3.71 6.61 6.33
N LEU A 295 -2.86 6.25 5.37
CA LEU A 295 -2.14 4.99 5.32
C LEU A 295 -0.65 5.29 5.53
N THR A 296 0.02 4.41 6.26
CA THR A 296 1.49 4.37 6.33
C THR A 296 1.99 3.18 5.52
N TRP A 297 2.81 3.46 4.51
CA TRP A 297 3.57 2.47 3.76
C TRP A 297 4.97 2.36 4.37
N THR A 298 5.51 1.16 4.43
CA THR A 298 6.80 0.89 5.07
C THR A 298 7.61 -0.11 4.27
N LEU A 299 8.79 0.33 3.82
CA LEU A 299 9.83 -0.49 3.25
C LEU A 299 10.84 -0.83 4.35
N SER A 300 11.08 -2.12 4.57
CA SER A 300 11.96 -2.59 5.65
C SER A 300 12.76 -3.82 5.21
N THR A 301 13.82 -4.15 5.96
CA THR A 301 14.66 -5.35 5.73
C THR A 301 14.56 -6.34 6.88
N GLY A 302 14.14 -5.90 8.06
CA GLY A 302 14.08 -6.71 9.27
C GLY A 302 15.46 -7.01 9.89
N ILE A 303 16.53 -6.40 9.38
CA ILE A 303 17.91 -6.60 9.85
C ILE A 303 18.22 -5.55 10.93
N GLN A 304 18.52 -5.99 12.15
CA GLN A 304 18.85 -5.13 13.30
C GLN A 304 20.36 -5.01 13.55
#